data_AF-A0A9C6X7F5-F1
#
_entry.id   AF-A0A9C6X7F5-F1
#
_cell.length_a   1.000
_cell.length_b   1.000
_cell.length_c   1.000
_cell.angle_alpha   90.00
_cell.angle_beta   90.00
_cell.angle_gamma   90.00
#
_symmetry.space_group_name_H-M   'P 1'
#
loop_
_entity.id
_entity.type
_entity.pdbx_description
1 polymer ?
#
loop_
_entity_poly.entity_id
_entity_poly.type
_entity_poly.pdbx_seq_one_letter_code
_entity_poly.pdbx_strand_id
1 'polypeptide(L)'
;MEFADLIQTPKLDGVKMRGPFHSPVDGTLCITGHHIILSSRKEGVEELWLLHRNVDAVDRKPDSQAGGGTLIIKCKDFRCIELEIKEQREFLNVASSIEKLSNIVEPTLLYPFFYRPMYTILEDGWTTFRPETEFNKLVTALSEEWRFSYVNKDYNVCPSYPSTVVVPKSIDDETLIVAASFREGGRFPILCYR
;
A
#
# COMPACT_ATOMS: atom_id res chain seq x y z
N MET A 1 -6.62 -5.05 -18.52
CA MET A 1 -7.14 -6.02 -17.54
C MET A 1 -8.22 -5.30 -16.77
N GLU A 2 -9.46 -5.75 -16.85
CA GLU A 2 -10.54 -5.15 -16.07
C GLU A 2 -10.68 -5.91 -14.74
N PHE A 3 -10.90 -5.22 -13.62
CA PHE A 3 -11.06 -5.88 -12.32
C PHE A 3 -12.21 -6.89 -12.31
N ALA A 4 -13.23 -6.67 -13.14
CA ALA A 4 -14.36 -7.58 -13.31
C ALA A 4 -13.90 -8.99 -13.72
N ASP A 5 -12.85 -9.10 -14.54
CA ASP A 5 -12.29 -10.39 -14.99
C ASP A 5 -11.66 -11.19 -13.84
N LEU A 6 -11.27 -10.50 -12.75
CA LEU A 6 -10.64 -11.10 -11.58
C LEU A 6 -11.66 -11.49 -10.49
N ILE A 7 -12.91 -11.02 -10.61
CA ILE A 7 -13.96 -11.20 -9.60
C ILE A 7 -14.98 -12.20 -10.12
N GLN A 8 -14.94 -13.42 -9.60
CA GLN A 8 -15.86 -14.49 -10.02
C GLN A 8 -17.20 -14.43 -9.30
N THR A 9 -17.19 -14.04 -8.02
CA THR A 9 -18.40 -13.83 -7.20
C THR A 9 -18.31 -12.44 -6.56
N PRO A 10 -18.92 -11.41 -7.19
CA PRO A 10 -18.82 -10.03 -6.70
C PRO A 10 -19.65 -9.78 -5.43
N LYS A 11 -20.73 -10.55 -5.24
CA LYS A 11 -21.61 -10.46 -4.08
C LYS A 11 -22.03 -11.86 -3.65
N LEU A 12 -21.91 -12.15 -2.35
CA LEU A 12 -22.29 -13.42 -1.76
C LEU A 12 -23.02 -13.18 -0.43
N ASP A 13 -24.28 -13.60 -0.36
CA ASP A 13 -25.09 -13.51 0.86
C ASP A 13 -24.85 -14.73 1.76
N GLY A 14 -25.02 -14.57 3.07
CA GLY A 14 -24.93 -15.67 4.04
C GLY A 14 -23.50 -16.11 4.38
N VAL A 15 -22.52 -15.20 4.21
CA VAL A 15 -21.13 -15.41 4.66
C VAL A 15 -21.05 -15.09 6.15
N LYS A 16 -20.45 -15.99 6.92
CA LYS A 16 -20.24 -15.78 8.35
C LYS A 16 -18.79 -15.39 8.60
N MET A 17 -18.60 -14.17 9.10
CA MET A 17 -17.29 -13.62 9.44
C MET A 17 -16.95 -13.85 10.90
N ARG A 18 -15.70 -14.18 11.19
CA ARG A 18 -15.13 -14.14 12.55
C ARG A 18 -13.88 -13.29 12.54
N GLY A 19 -13.84 -12.28 13.40
CA GLY A 19 -12.68 -11.43 13.61
C GLY A 19 -12.12 -11.61 15.02
N PRO A 20 -10.89 -11.12 15.28
CA PRO A 20 -10.31 -11.16 16.61
C PRO A 20 -11.16 -10.33 17.57
N PHE A 21 -11.46 -10.88 18.76
CA PHE A 21 -12.18 -10.22 19.85
C PHE A 21 -13.62 -9.76 19.55
N HIS A 22 -14.22 -10.21 18.45
CA HIS A 22 -15.59 -9.88 18.07
C HIS A 22 -16.45 -11.13 17.94
N SER A 23 -17.75 -10.98 18.22
CA SER A 23 -18.73 -12.04 17.96
C SER A 23 -18.83 -12.31 16.46
N PRO A 24 -19.10 -13.56 16.04
CA PRO A 24 -19.32 -13.87 14.64
C PRO A 24 -20.46 -13.04 14.02
N VAL A 25 -20.26 -12.59 12.79
CA VAL A 25 -21.21 -11.75 12.06
C VAL A 25 -21.64 -12.46 10.78
N ASP A 26 -22.93 -12.77 10.67
CA ASP A 26 -23.54 -13.21 9.41
C ASP A 26 -23.87 -11.98 8.54
N GLY A 27 -23.47 -12.01 7.27
CA GLY A 27 -23.66 -10.86 6.38
C GLY A 27 -23.54 -11.17 4.89
N THR A 28 -23.54 -10.09 4.10
CA THR A 28 -23.25 -10.08 2.68
C THR A 28 -21.78 -9.72 2.47
N LEU A 29 -21.02 -10.59 1.82
CA LEU A 29 -19.69 -10.30 1.32
C LEU A 29 -19.78 -9.64 -0.07
N CYS A 30 -19.07 -8.55 -0.26
CA CYS A 30 -18.91 -7.85 -1.53
C CYS A 30 -17.42 -7.73 -1.87
N ILE A 31 -17.05 -8.14 -3.09
CA ILE A 31 -15.69 -8.01 -3.60
C ILE A 31 -15.70 -6.95 -4.71
N THR A 32 -14.91 -5.91 -4.52
CA THR A 32 -14.69 -4.85 -5.52
C THR A 32 -13.25 -4.94 -6.05
N GLY A 33 -12.87 -4.05 -6.98
CA GLY A 33 -11.50 -4.01 -7.50
C GLY A 33 -10.43 -3.73 -6.44
N HIS A 34 -10.80 -3.08 -5.32
CA HIS A 34 -9.83 -2.65 -4.30
C HIS A 34 -10.17 -3.09 -2.87
N HIS A 35 -11.42 -3.42 -2.59
CA HIS A 35 -11.91 -3.76 -1.25
C HIS A 35 -12.66 -5.09 -1.21
N ILE A 36 -12.51 -5.76 -0.08
CA ILE A 36 -13.38 -6.78 0.47
C ILE A 36 -14.25 -6.10 1.51
N ILE A 37 -15.57 -6.16 1.34
CA ILE A 37 -16.53 -5.54 2.23
C ILE A 37 -17.46 -6.62 2.77
N LEU A 38 -17.73 -6.62 4.07
CA LEU A 38 -18.78 -7.48 4.64
C LEU A 38 -19.69 -6.65 5.55
N SER A 39 -20.99 -6.68 5.24
CA SER A 39 -22.01 -5.97 6.01
C SER A 39 -23.09 -6.93 6.48
N SER A 40 -23.44 -6.84 7.77
CA SER A 40 -24.56 -7.59 8.35
C SER A 40 -25.94 -6.98 8.02
N ARG A 41 -25.96 -5.77 7.44
CA ARG A 41 -27.15 -4.93 7.21
C ARG A 41 -27.97 -4.64 8.47
N LYS A 42 -27.39 -4.83 9.66
CA LYS A 42 -28.00 -4.48 10.96
C LYS A 42 -27.37 -3.19 11.48
N GLU A 43 -28.19 -2.31 12.03
CA GLU A 43 -27.69 -1.10 12.69
C GLU A 43 -26.82 -1.45 13.89
N GLY A 44 -25.73 -0.71 14.07
CA GLY A 44 -24.81 -0.86 15.21
C GLY A 44 -23.86 -2.07 15.14
N VAL A 45 -23.87 -2.84 14.05
CA VAL A 45 -22.91 -3.93 13.83
C VAL A 45 -21.79 -3.43 12.94
N GLU A 46 -20.54 -3.63 13.38
CA GLU A 46 -19.34 -3.25 12.63
C GLU A 46 -19.30 -3.95 11.26
N GLU A 47 -19.00 -3.17 10.22
CA GLU A 47 -18.77 -3.67 8.87
C GLU A 47 -17.28 -3.92 8.64
N LEU A 48 -16.96 -4.97 7.89
CA LEU A 48 -15.60 -5.14 7.40
C LEU A 48 -15.38 -4.25 6.19
N TRP A 49 -14.33 -3.43 6.23
CA TRP A 49 -13.78 -2.74 5.07
C TRP A 49 -12.28 -3.05 5.00
N LEU A 50 -11.90 -3.93 4.08
CA LEU A 50 -10.52 -4.41 3.94
C LEU A 50 -9.99 -4.17 2.53
N LEU A 51 -8.92 -3.40 2.40
CA LEU A 51 -8.20 -3.26 1.14
C LEU A 51 -7.53 -4.58 0.76
N HIS A 52 -7.59 -4.98 -0.52
CA HIS A 52 -6.85 -6.15 -1.02
C HIS A 52 -5.35 -6.04 -0.75
N ARG A 53 -4.81 -4.81 -0.78
CA ARG A 53 -3.40 -4.52 -0.49
C ARG A 53 -3.01 -4.81 0.96
N ASN A 54 -3.96 -4.85 1.89
CA ASN A 54 -3.73 -5.20 3.29
C ASN A 54 -3.73 -6.71 3.53
N VAL A 55 -4.17 -7.52 2.56
CA VAL A 55 -4.06 -8.98 2.62
C VAL A 55 -2.59 -9.36 2.43
N ASP A 56 -2.09 -10.18 3.35
CA ASP A 56 -0.75 -10.78 3.32
C ASP A 56 -0.81 -12.19 2.75
N ALA A 57 -1.74 -13.02 3.25
CA ALA A 57 -1.95 -14.38 2.79
C ALA A 57 -3.42 -14.79 2.92
N VAL A 58 -3.82 -15.77 2.10
CA VAL A 58 -5.14 -16.39 2.13
C VAL A 58 -4.94 -17.90 2.34
N ASP A 59 -5.37 -18.42 3.48
CA ASP A 59 -5.40 -19.87 3.70
C ASP A 59 -6.81 -20.41 3.41
N ARG A 60 -6.87 -21.59 2.81
CA ARG A 60 -8.12 -22.27 2.46
C ARG A 60 -8.30 -23.50 3.34
N LYS A 61 -9.38 -23.55 4.12
CA LYS A 61 -9.79 -24.73 4.92
C LYS A 61 -11.11 -25.28 4.39
N PRO A 62 -11.10 -26.13 3.35
CA PRO A 62 -12.32 -26.73 2.82
C PRO A 62 -12.96 -27.66 3.86
N ASP A 63 -14.29 -27.71 3.88
CA ASP A 63 -15.08 -28.64 4.68
C ASP A 63 -15.44 -29.87 3.85
N SER A 64 -14.84 -31.01 4.18
CA SER A 64 -15.05 -32.29 3.51
C SER A 64 -16.49 -32.81 3.54
N GLN A 65 -17.33 -32.34 4.48
CA GLN A 65 -18.70 -32.83 4.67
C GLN A 65 -19.76 -31.84 4.16
N ALA A 66 -19.53 -30.54 4.31
CA ALA A 66 -20.52 -29.50 3.95
C ALA A 66 -20.31 -28.92 2.53
N GLY A 67 -19.24 -29.30 1.84
CA GLY A 67 -18.89 -28.84 0.49
C GLY A 67 -18.27 -27.44 0.45
N GLY A 68 -18.58 -26.57 1.40
CA GLY A 68 -17.99 -25.24 1.56
C GLY A 68 -16.62 -25.24 2.25
N GLY A 69 -16.36 -24.22 3.05
CA GLY A 69 -15.15 -24.11 3.86
C GLY A 69 -14.95 -22.75 4.51
N THR A 70 -13.83 -22.61 5.20
CA THR A 70 -13.39 -21.37 5.84
C THR A 70 -12.18 -20.81 5.12
N LEU A 71 -12.27 -19.55 4.67
CA LEU A 71 -11.13 -18.78 4.20
C LEU A 71 -10.55 -17.99 5.36
N ILE A 72 -9.23 -18.05 5.55
CA ILE A 72 -8.53 -17.27 6.57
C ILE A 72 -7.70 -16.22 5.86
N ILE A 73 -8.13 -14.97 6.02
CA ILE A 73 -7.44 -13.80 5.47
C ILE A 73 -6.50 -13.28 6.54
N LYS A 74 -5.20 -13.46 6.32
CA LYS A 74 -4.13 -12.90 7.15
C LYS A 74 -3.80 -11.52 6.62
N CYS A 75 -3.86 -10.52 7.49
CA CYS A 75 -3.65 -9.13 7.13
C CYS A 75 -2.26 -8.64 7.58
N LYS A 76 -1.72 -7.64 6.89
CA LYS A 76 -0.44 -6.98 7.23
C LYS A 76 -0.47 -6.21 8.55
N ASP A 77 -1.66 -5.96 9.08
CA ASP A 77 -1.90 -5.38 10.42
C ASP A 77 -2.10 -6.46 11.50
N PHE A 78 -1.69 -7.70 11.21
CA PHE A 78 -1.77 -8.87 12.10
C PHE A 78 -3.18 -9.37 12.43
N ARG A 79 -4.23 -8.80 11.81
CA ARG A 79 -5.58 -9.36 11.92
C ARG A 79 -5.69 -10.65 11.12
N CYS A 80 -6.32 -11.66 11.73
CA CYS A 80 -6.77 -12.87 11.04
C CYS A 80 -8.30 -12.84 10.98
N ILE A 81 -8.84 -12.77 9.76
CA ILE A 81 -10.29 -12.72 9.52
C ILE A 81 -10.72 -14.03 8.87
N GLU A 82 -11.68 -14.71 9.47
CA GLU A 82 -12.23 -15.95 8.94
C GLU A 82 -13.55 -15.69 8.22
N LEU A 83 -13.70 -16.19 7.00
CA LEU A 83 -14.94 -16.17 6.22
C LEU A 83 -15.42 -17.60 6.00
N GLU A 84 -16.51 -17.97 6.65
CA GLU A 84 -17.16 -19.27 6.48
C GLU A 84 -18.18 -19.18 5.34
N ILE A 85 -17.99 -20.01 4.31
CA ILE A 85 -18.78 -20.03 3.06
C ILE A 85 -19.32 -21.44 2.87
N LYS A 86 -20.64 -21.57 2.66
CA LYS A 86 -21.32 -22.87 2.61
C LYS A 86 -21.18 -23.61 1.29
N GLU A 87 -21.16 -22.89 0.17
CA GLU A 87 -21.15 -23.50 -1.16
C GLU A 87 -19.73 -23.65 -1.70
N GLN A 88 -19.39 -24.84 -2.21
CA GLN A 88 -18.05 -25.16 -2.72
C GLN A 88 -17.59 -24.21 -3.83
N ARG A 89 -18.48 -23.95 -4.79
CA ARG A 89 -18.19 -23.09 -5.94
C ARG A 89 -17.87 -21.68 -5.48
N GLU A 90 -18.70 -21.13 -4.60
CA GLU A 90 -18.53 -19.77 -4.08
C GLU A 90 -17.28 -19.65 -3.20
N PHE A 91 -16.97 -20.66 -2.39
CA PHE A 91 -15.73 -20.75 -1.62
C PHE A 91 -14.49 -20.65 -2.53
N LEU A 92 -14.45 -21.43 -3.61
CA LEU A 92 -13.33 -21.41 -4.57
C LEU A 92 -13.27 -20.07 -5.34
N ASN A 93 -14.41 -19.53 -5.75
CA ASN A 93 -14.50 -18.27 -6.48
C ASN A 93 -14.00 -17.09 -5.64
N VAL A 94 -14.46 -16.99 -4.39
CA VAL A 94 -14.05 -15.94 -3.45
C VAL A 94 -12.55 -16.05 -3.15
N ALA A 95 -12.05 -17.26 -2.86
CA ALA A 95 -10.63 -17.49 -2.62
C ALA A 95 -9.76 -17.04 -3.80
N SER A 96 -10.11 -17.49 -5.01
CA SER A 96 -9.40 -17.09 -6.23
C SER A 96 -9.47 -15.59 -6.48
N SER A 97 -10.61 -14.95 -6.20
CA SER A 97 -10.77 -13.52 -6.46
C SER A 97 -9.89 -12.70 -5.50
N ILE A 98 -9.91 -13.03 -4.21
CA ILE A 98 -9.09 -12.34 -3.20
C ILE A 98 -7.60 -12.53 -3.48
N GLU A 99 -7.15 -13.76 -3.77
CA GLU A 99 -5.75 -14.03 -4.08
C GLU A 99 -5.27 -13.27 -5.33
N LYS A 100 -6.07 -13.19 -6.39
CA LYS A 100 -5.71 -12.43 -7.58
C LYS A 100 -5.62 -10.94 -7.31
N LEU A 101 -6.60 -10.38 -6.58
CA LEU A 101 -6.70 -8.95 -6.30
C LEU A 101 -5.66 -8.47 -5.28
N SER A 102 -5.27 -9.31 -4.32
CA SER A 102 -4.21 -8.97 -3.34
C SER A 102 -2.80 -9.00 -3.95
N ASN A 103 -2.60 -9.75 -5.04
CA ASN A 103 -1.32 -9.92 -5.73
C ASN A 103 -1.17 -9.05 -7.01
N ILE A 104 -1.98 -8.01 -7.18
CA ILE A 104 -1.79 -7.04 -8.27
C ILE A 104 -0.43 -6.34 -8.10
N VAL A 105 0.44 -6.51 -9.10
CA VAL A 105 1.79 -5.93 -9.13
C VAL A 105 1.87 -4.61 -9.89
N GLU A 106 0.97 -4.38 -10.87
CA GLU A 106 0.96 -3.20 -11.71
C GLU A 106 0.54 -1.96 -10.89
N PRO A 107 1.43 -0.96 -10.69
CA PRO A 107 1.13 0.20 -9.86
C PRO A 107 -0.10 0.97 -10.31
N THR A 108 -0.32 1.11 -11.62
CA THR A 108 -1.46 1.87 -12.16
C THR A 108 -2.81 1.21 -11.88
N LEU A 109 -2.82 -0.04 -11.42
CA LEU A 109 -4.02 -0.77 -10.99
C LEU A 109 -4.26 -0.68 -9.47
N LEU A 110 -3.39 -0.02 -8.71
CA LEU A 110 -3.55 0.13 -7.26
C LEU A 110 -4.59 1.21 -6.93
N TYR A 111 -5.25 1.06 -5.77
CA TYR A 111 -6.33 1.94 -5.32
C TYR A 111 -6.02 3.44 -5.37
N PRO A 112 -4.80 3.93 -5.05
CA PRO A 112 -4.49 5.36 -5.15
C PRO A 112 -4.73 5.98 -6.53
N PHE A 113 -4.64 5.21 -7.63
CA PHE A 113 -4.91 5.69 -8.99
C PHE A 113 -6.42 5.79 -9.31
N PHE A 114 -7.28 5.17 -8.51
CA PHE A 114 -8.74 5.18 -8.67
C PHE A 114 -9.45 5.99 -7.59
N TYR A 115 -8.74 6.36 -6.52
CA TYR A 115 -9.30 7.09 -5.40
C TYR A 115 -9.80 8.46 -5.85
N ARG A 116 -11.07 8.73 -5.58
CA ARG A 116 -11.71 10.03 -5.80
C ARG A 116 -12.20 10.54 -4.45
N PRO A 117 -11.58 11.59 -3.89
CA PRO A 117 -12.01 12.12 -2.60
C PRO A 117 -13.45 12.65 -2.72
N MET A 118 -14.29 12.31 -1.75
CA MET A 118 -15.65 12.86 -1.64
C MET A 118 -15.69 14.17 -0.83
N TYR A 119 -14.52 14.70 -0.48
CA TYR A 119 -14.33 15.96 0.24
C TYR A 119 -13.46 16.90 -0.58
N THR A 120 -13.56 18.19 -0.28
CA THR A 120 -12.71 19.22 -0.88
C THR A 120 -11.29 19.10 -0.34
N ILE A 121 -10.31 18.94 -1.23
CA ILE A 121 -8.89 18.99 -0.87
C ILE A 121 -8.55 20.44 -0.50
N LEU A 122 -8.21 20.68 0.76
CA LEU A 122 -7.86 22.02 1.27
C LEU A 122 -6.41 22.40 0.95
N GLU A 123 -5.51 21.43 0.96
CA GLU A 123 -4.07 21.61 0.79
C GLU A 123 -3.51 20.57 -0.18
N ASP A 124 -2.52 21.00 -0.96
CA ASP A 124 -1.80 20.11 -1.87
C ASP A 124 -0.69 19.35 -1.14
N GLY A 125 -0.97 18.08 -0.81
CA GLY A 125 -0.02 17.18 -0.17
C GLY A 125 1.25 16.92 -0.96
N TRP A 126 1.24 17.11 -2.29
CA TRP A 126 2.41 16.85 -3.15
C TRP A 126 3.52 17.89 -2.98
N THR A 127 3.16 19.10 -2.56
CA THR A 127 4.09 20.22 -2.38
C THR A 127 4.43 20.49 -0.92
N THR A 128 3.88 19.71 0.02
CA THR A 128 4.11 19.86 1.46
C THR A 128 5.58 19.71 1.86
N PHE A 129 6.34 18.83 1.21
CA PHE A 129 7.77 18.65 1.46
C PHE A 129 8.58 18.90 0.19
N ARG A 130 9.53 19.84 0.26
CA ARG A 130 10.54 20.06 -0.79
C ARG A 130 11.90 20.26 -0.12
N PRO A 131 12.95 19.50 -0.47
CA PRO A 131 14.27 19.63 0.15
C PRO A 131 14.77 21.07 0.18
N GLU A 132 14.55 21.83 -0.89
CA GLU A 132 14.94 23.23 -0.98
C GLU A 132 14.21 24.13 0.02
N THR A 133 12.95 23.84 0.34
CA THR A 133 12.16 24.58 1.33
C THR A 133 12.58 24.19 2.75
N GLU A 134 12.72 22.90 3.02
CA GLU A 134 13.04 22.38 4.36
C GLU A 134 14.44 22.78 4.81
N PHE A 135 15.43 22.64 3.92
CA PHE A 135 16.82 22.95 4.24
C PHE A 135 17.21 24.39 3.95
N ASN A 136 16.30 25.23 3.41
CA ASN A 136 16.63 26.61 3.02
C ASN A 136 17.28 27.40 4.15
N LYS A 137 16.63 27.39 5.33
CA LYS A 137 17.07 28.15 6.50
C LYS A 137 18.46 27.70 6.95
N LEU A 138 18.69 26.38 6.96
CA LEU A 138 19.98 25.79 7.34
C LEU A 138 21.07 26.15 6.34
N VAL A 139 20.84 25.91 5.04
CA VAL A 139 21.83 26.19 3.99
C VAL A 139 22.12 27.69 3.91
N THR A 140 21.14 28.55 4.13
CA THR A 140 21.34 30.00 4.16
C THR A 140 22.15 30.44 5.39
N ALA A 141 21.80 29.95 6.58
CA ALA A 141 22.50 30.28 7.82
C ALA A 141 23.94 29.74 7.86
N LEU A 142 24.19 28.61 7.19
CA LEU A 142 25.47 27.90 7.18
C LEU A 142 26.01 27.82 5.75
N SER A 143 25.88 28.92 5.03
CA SER A 143 26.19 29.05 3.61
C SER A 143 27.68 28.91 3.29
N GLU A 144 28.56 28.91 4.29
CA GLU A 144 29.99 28.58 4.15
C GLU A 144 30.29 27.08 4.33
N GLU A 145 29.34 26.31 4.85
CA GLU A 145 29.54 24.90 5.18
C GLU A 145 28.72 23.97 4.28
N TRP A 146 27.53 24.39 3.84
CA TRP A 146 26.61 23.55 3.08
C TRP A 146 26.13 24.23 1.81
N ARG A 147 25.87 23.42 0.78
CA ARG A 147 25.26 23.85 -0.48
C ARG A 147 24.23 22.84 -0.96
N PHE A 148 23.28 23.32 -1.75
CA PHE A 148 22.49 22.43 -2.60
C PHE A 148 23.36 21.94 -3.77
N SER A 149 23.24 20.66 -4.10
CA SER A 149 23.78 20.05 -5.31
C SER A 149 22.64 19.45 -6.13
N TYR A 150 22.72 19.67 -7.44
CA TYR A 150 21.80 19.12 -8.45
C TYR A 150 22.46 17.99 -9.25
N VAL A 151 23.56 17.43 -8.75
CA VAL A 151 24.31 16.35 -9.39
C VAL A 151 23.43 15.14 -9.70
N ASN A 152 22.34 14.94 -8.94
CA ASN A 152 21.40 13.84 -9.10
C ASN A 152 20.05 14.25 -9.70
N LYS A 153 19.95 15.41 -10.36
CA LYS A 153 18.68 15.95 -10.89
C LYS A 153 17.91 14.96 -11.75
N ASP A 154 18.63 14.23 -12.60
CA ASP A 154 18.08 13.23 -13.53
C ASP A 154 18.23 11.79 -13.01
N TYR A 155 18.52 11.62 -11.70
CA TYR A 155 18.67 10.32 -11.02
C TYR A 155 19.79 9.40 -11.56
N ASN A 156 20.71 9.96 -12.36
CA ASN A 156 21.79 9.19 -12.99
C ASN A 156 22.92 8.77 -12.03
N VAL A 157 23.17 9.54 -10.96
CA VAL A 157 24.28 9.26 -10.02
C VAL A 157 23.84 8.28 -8.94
N CYS A 158 22.64 8.46 -8.40
CA CYS A 158 22.03 7.58 -7.43
C CYS A 158 20.51 7.51 -7.68
N PRO A 159 19.99 6.44 -8.32
CA PRO A 159 18.56 6.30 -8.61
C PRO A 159 17.65 6.29 -7.39
N SER A 160 18.22 6.01 -6.20
CA SER A 160 17.50 5.89 -4.93
C SER A 160 17.61 7.12 -4.02
N TYR A 161 18.22 8.20 -4.51
CA TYR A 161 18.31 9.50 -3.85
C TYR A 161 17.35 10.52 -4.46
N PRO A 162 17.02 11.60 -3.72
CA PRO A 162 16.27 12.71 -4.29
C PRO A 162 17.05 13.40 -5.42
N SER A 163 16.34 14.17 -6.24
CA SER A 163 16.91 14.95 -7.36
C SER A 163 17.83 16.08 -6.88
N THR A 164 17.57 16.63 -5.69
CA THR A 164 18.36 17.67 -5.05
C THR A 164 18.86 17.16 -3.71
N VAL A 165 20.15 17.34 -3.43
CA VAL A 165 20.80 16.91 -2.18
C VAL A 165 21.53 18.07 -1.53
N VAL A 166 21.79 17.97 -0.22
CA VAL A 166 22.59 18.94 0.52
C VAL A 166 23.93 18.30 0.89
N VAL A 167 25.02 18.97 0.54
CA VAL A 167 26.40 18.46 0.66
C VAL A 167 27.32 19.55 1.20
N PRO A 168 28.51 19.21 1.72
CA PRO A 168 29.46 20.21 2.17
C PRO A 168 29.85 21.15 1.03
N LYS A 169 29.94 22.45 1.31
CA LYS A 169 30.26 23.49 0.32
C LYS A 169 31.61 23.26 -0.36
N SER A 170 32.57 22.69 0.37
CA SER A 170 33.93 22.42 -0.11
C SER A 170 34.04 21.26 -1.11
N ILE A 171 32.99 20.46 -1.28
CA ILE A 171 32.98 19.30 -2.17
C ILE A 171 32.27 19.68 -3.46
N ASP A 172 32.91 19.48 -4.62
CA ASP A 172 32.32 19.69 -5.95
C ASP A 172 31.51 18.48 -6.44
N ASP A 173 30.75 18.65 -7.51
CA ASP A 173 29.85 17.61 -8.01
C ASP A 173 30.63 16.43 -8.64
N GLU A 174 31.81 16.67 -9.21
CA GLU A 174 32.72 15.65 -9.73
C GLU A 174 33.20 14.71 -8.62
N THR A 175 33.59 15.26 -7.47
CA THR A 175 33.96 14.47 -6.29
C THR A 175 32.79 13.65 -5.77
N LEU A 176 31.56 14.17 -5.82
CA LEU A 176 30.36 13.40 -5.44
C LEU A 176 30.15 12.21 -6.37
N ILE A 177 30.36 12.36 -7.67
CA ILE A 177 30.24 11.27 -8.66
C ILE A 177 31.28 10.19 -8.37
N VAL A 178 32.53 10.56 -8.08
CA VAL A 178 33.58 9.61 -7.69
C VAL A 178 33.22 8.92 -6.38
N ALA A 179 32.75 9.66 -5.37
CA ALA A 179 32.30 9.11 -4.10
C ALA A 179 31.13 8.13 -4.28
N ALA A 180 30.19 8.43 -5.18
CA ALA A 180 29.08 7.55 -5.52
C ALA A 180 29.57 6.23 -6.12
N SER A 181 30.58 6.25 -7.00
CA SER A 181 31.13 5.04 -7.62
C SER A 181 31.74 4.06 -6.61
N PHE A 182 32.20 4.56 -5.46
CA PHE A 182 32.73 3.73 -4.37
C PHE A 182 31.64 3.23 -3.41
N ARG A 183 30.49 3.91 -3.34
CA ARG A 183 29.41 3.60 -2.39
C ARG A 183 28.40 2.64 -3.00
N GLU A 184 27.92 1.70 -2.20
CA GLU A 184 26.89 0.77 -2.61
C GLU A 184 25.63 1.51 -3.10
N GLY A 185 25.16 1.14 -4.29
CA GLY A 185 24.00 1.76 -4.93
C GLY A 185 24.17 3.24 -5.28
N GLY A 186 25.39 3.77 -5.30
CA GLY A 186 25.65 5.19 -5.58
C GLY A 186 25.30 6.11 -4.40
N ARG A 187 25.02 5.57 -3.22
CA ARG A 187 24.52 6.33 -2.05
C ARG A 187 25.66 7.07 -1.34
N PHE A 188 26.15 8.13 -1.97
CA PHE A 188 27.19 9.01 -1.42
C PHE A 188 26.69 9.79 -0.19
N PRO A 189 27.56 10.17 0.77
CA PRO A 189 27.10 10.88 1.97
C PRO A 189 26.43 12.23 1.66
N ILE A 190 25.25 12.45 2.24
CA ILE A 190 24.48 13.70 2.15
C ILE A 190 24.04 14.15 3.56
N LEU A 191 23.67 15.41 3.71
CA LEU A 191 23.08 15.94 4.94
C LEU A 191 21.68 15.35 5.16
N CYS A 192 21.45 14.75 6.33
CA CYS A 192 20.11 14.32 6.77
C CYS A 192 19.50 15.27 7.80
N TYR A 193 20.29 15.73 8.76
CA TYR A 193 19.89 16.67 9.80
C TYR A 193 21.11 17.45 10.29
N ARG A 194 20.87 18.59 10.95
CA ARG A 194 21.89 19.32 11.71
C ARG A 194 21.26 19.99 12.93
#